data_AF-A0A411Z2T3-F1
#
_entry.id   AF-A0A411Z2T3-F1
#
_cell.length_a   1.000
_cell.length_b   1.000
_cell.length_c   1.000
_cell.angle_alpha   90.00
_cell.angle_beta   90.00
_cell.angle_gamma   90.00
#
_symmetry.space_group_name_H-M   'P 1'
#
loop_
_entity.id
_entity.type
_entity.pdbx_description
1 polymer ?
#
loop_
_entity_poly.entity_id
_entity_poly.type
_entity_poly.pdbx_seq_one_letter_code
_entity_poly.pdbx_strand_id
1 'polypeptide(L)'
;MQSEAFTLYQPKRRETPVIFSSPHSGRVYPPAFLAGSVLDSHVIRSSEDAFVDDLFRSATDCGAPLIAACAPRAYIDLNRAADEMDASVVEGVARSPHNPRVASGLGVIPRVVSGGRAIYHGKMPLEEAEGRIRSHWQPYHAALRQLTEDSHTQFGQSVLIDCHSMPHEAIESHARPGFSRPEVVLGDRFGAAAARDVMDQVEAAFRRAGLRVSRNTPFAGAYIAQTYGRPSRGFHVVQVEIDRALYMDEARIEPSADFEAFRGLIAGVVAEITQIGRIRLPLAAE
;
A
#
# COMPACT_ATOMS: atom_id res chain seq x y z
N MET A 1 0.33 14.95 10.80
CA MET A 1 0.54 14.31 12.12
C MET A 1 1.54 13.19 11.94
N GLN A 2 2.59 13.12 12.75
CA GLN A 2 3.61 12.07 12.66
C GLN A 2 3.65 11.31 13.98
N SER A 3 3.70 9.98 13.89
CA SER A 3 3.89 9.06 15.01
C SER A 3 5.00 8.07 14.64
N GLU A 4 5.32 7.16 15.56
CA GLU A 4 6.23 6.04 15.28
C GLU A 4 5.66 5.10 14.19
N ALA A 5 4.34 4.91 14.16
CA ALA A 5 3.68 3.99 13.24
C ALA A 5 3.55 4.55 11.81
N PHE A 6 3.22 5.83 11.70
CA PHE A 6 2.86 6.46 10.42
C PHE A 6 3.03 7.97 10.41
N THR A 7 3.12 8.50 9.19
CA THR A 7 2.93 9.92 8.89
C THR A 7 1.61 10.11 8.16
N LEU A 8 0.76 11.00 8.68
CA LEU A 8 -0.49 11.42 8.07
C LEU A 8 -0.33 12.83 7.51
N TYR A 9 -0.35 12.91 6.18
CA TYR A 9 -0.38 14.14 5.41
C TYR A 9 -1.84 14.54 5.18
N GLN A 10 -2.20 15.73 5.66
CA GLN A 10 -3.56 16.25 5.54
C GLN A 10 -3.59 17.33 4.44
N PRO A 11 -4.65 17.38 3.62
CA PRO A 11 -4.85 18.50 2.72
C PRO A 11 -5.21 19.76 3.51
N LYS A 12 -5.00 20.94 2.92
CA LYS A 12 -5.46 22.21 3.53
C LYS A 12 -6.99 22.23 3.74
N ARG A 13 -7.72 21.63 2.80
CA ARG A 13 -9.17 21.43 2.87
C ARG A 13 -9.50 20.04 2.33
N ARG A 14 -10.38 19.33 3.03
CA ARG A 14 -10.87 18.02 2.59
C ARG A 14 -12.05 18.22 1.63
N GLU A 15 -11.84 17.92 0.35
CA GLU A 15 -12.80 18.24 -0.73
C GLU A 15 -13.32 16.99 -1.47
N THR A 16 -12.80 15.81 -1.14
CA THR A 16 -13.11 14.52 -1.80
C THR A 16 -13.17 13.36 -0.79
N PRO A 17 -14.00 12.32 -1.03
CA PRO A 17 -14.01 11.07 -0.27
C PRO A 17 -12.74 10.24 -0.43
N VAL A 18 -11.86 10.60 -1.37
CA VAL A 18 -10.67 9.81 -1.68
C VAL A 18 -9.63 9.93 -0.56
N ILE A 19 -9.02 8.81 -0.20
CA ILE A 19 -7.93 8.64 0.76
C ILE A 19 -6.83 7.85 0.05
N PHE A 20 -5.57 8.19 0.29
CA PHE A 20 -4.44 7.38 -0.17
C PHE A 20 -3.76 6.73 1.04
N SER A 21 -3.39 5.45 0.92
CA SER A 21 -2.55 4.75 1.90
C SER A 21 -1.30 4.21 1.24
N SER A 22 -0.14 4.31 1.91
CA SER A 22 1.11 3.68 1.49
C SER A 22 1.67 2.85 2.66
N PRO A 23 1.19 1.60 2.84
CA PRO A 23 1.55 0.78 4.00
C PRO A 23 2.99 0.23 3.93
N HIS A 24 3.64 0.25 2.77
CA HIS A 24 4.92 -0.44 2.52
C HIS A 24 6.10 0.47 2.13
N SER A 25 5.92 1.79 2.10
CA SER A 25 6.97 2.76 1.80
C SER A 25 7.83 3.18 3.00
N GLY A 26 7.50 2.64 4.19
CA GLY A 26 8.24 2.89 5.42
C GLY A 26 9.68 2.42 5.33
N ARG A 27 10.59 3.23 5.87
CA ARG A 27 12.04 3.07 5.78
C ARG A 27 12.77 3.44 7.07
N VAL A 28 12.04 3.56 8.18
CA VAL A 28 12.61 3.78 9.51
C VAL A 28 12.87 2.41 10.14
N TYR A 29 14.09 1.90 9.96
CA TYR A 29 14.51 0.62 10.54
C TYR A 29 14.99 0.81 11.98
N PRO A 30 14.36 0.19 12.99
CA PRO A 30 14.87 0.23 14.36
C PRO A 30 16.30 -0.35 14.41
N PRO A 31 17.27 0.29 15.09
CA PRO A 31 18.65 -0.20 15.13
C PRO A 31 18.77 -1.64 15.68
N ALA A 32 17.97 -1.98 16.70
CA ALA A 32 17.92 -3.34 17.25
C ALA A 32 17.40 -4.38 16.24
N PHE A 33 16.48 -3.98 15.36
CA PHE A 33 15.97 -4.86 14.30
C PHE A 33 17.04 -5.14 13.24
N LEU A 34 17.79 -4.12 12.81
CA LEU A 34 18.92 -4.31 11.88
C LEU A 34 20.01 -5.19 12.49
N ALA A 35 20.39 -4.92 13.75
CA ALA A 35 21.40 -5.71 14.45
C ALA A 35 21.01 -7.18 14.64
N GLY A 36 19.71 -7.48 14.74
CA GLY A 36 19.17 -8.84 14.85
C GLY A 36 18.88 -9.52 13.50
N SER A 37 19.01 -8.81 12.38
CA SER A 37 18.75 -9.38 11.06
C SER A 37 19.99 -10.11 10.51
N VAL A 38 19.75 -11.17 9.73
CA VAL A 38 20.80 -11.87 8.97
C VAL A 38 21.17 -11.13 7.68
N LEU A 39 20.38 -10.11 7.31
CA LEU A 39 20.52 -9.34 6.08
C LEU A 39 21.24 -8.03 6.39
N ASP A 40 22.04 -7.57 5.44
CA ASP A 40 22.61 -6.23 5.53
C ASP A 40 21.55 -5.14 5.33
N SER A 41 21.93 -3.90 5.61
CA SER A 41 21.07 -2.72 5.56
C SER A 41 20.53 -2.39 4.16
N HIS A 42 21.09 -2.99 3.11
CA HIS A 42 20.62 -2.80 1.73
C HIS A 42 19.65 -3.91 1.34
N VAL A 43 20.00 -5.17 1.58
CA VAL A 43 19.20 -6.34 1.20
C VAL A 43 17.85 -6.37 1.92
N ILE A 44 17.79 -5.96 3.18
CA ILE A 44 16.54 -5.93 3.96
C ILE A 44 15.51 -4.96 3.37
N ARG A 45 15.97 -3.96 2.61
CA ARG A 45 15.14 -2.96 1.94
C ARG A 45 14.50 -3.46 0.66
N SER A 46 14.89 -4.63 0.14
CA SER A 46 14.32 -5.20 -1.09
C SER A 46 12.81 -5.48 -1.06
N SER A 47 12.23 -5.43 0.14
CA SER A 47 10.79 -5.57 0.36
C SER A 47 10.06 -4.23 0.50
N GLU A 48 10.77 -3.10 0.53
CA GLU A 48 10.14 -1.77 0.52
C GLU A 48 9.37 -1.57 -0.77
N ASP A 49 8.22 -0.90 -0.68
CA ASP A 49 7.62 -0.21 -1.82
C ASP A 49 8.20 1.21 -1.82
N ALA A 50 9.50 1.29 -2.08
CA ALA A 50 10.29 2.50 -1.90
C ALA A 50 9.71 3.68 -2.68
N PHE A 51 9.70 4.87 -2.09
CA PHE A 51 9.25 6.12 -2.72
C PHE A 51 7.76 6.18 -3.12
N VAL A 52 6.94 5.14 -2.86
CA VAL A 52 5.50 5.18 -3.18
C VAL A 52 4.78 6.28 -2.39
N ASP A 53 5.20 6.58 -1.16
CA ASP A 53 4.69 7.73 -0.42
C ASP A 53 4.95 9.05 -1.15
N ASP A 54 6.11 9.18 -1.80
CA ASP A 54 6.49 10.38 -2.55
C ASP A 54 5.77 10.48 -3.90
N LEU A 55 5.52 9.36 -4.58
CA LEU A 55 4.74 9.31 -5.82
C LEU A 55 3.31 9.83 -5.62
N PHE A 56 2.67 9.49 -4.50
CA PHE A 56 1.27 9.83 -4.22
C PHE A 56 1.10 11.08 -3.33
N ARG A 57 2.19 11.76 -2.94
CA ARG A 57 2.17 12.90 -1.99
C ARG A 57 1.30 14.07 -2.46
N SER A 58 1.17 14.26 -3.78
CA SER A 58 0.32 15.28 -4.41
C SER A 58 -1.18 15.12 -4.11
N ALA A 59 -1.59 14.00 -3.51
CA ALA A 59 -2.96 13.80 -3.02
C ALA A 59 -3.42 14.95 -2.12
N THR A 60 -2.51 15.46 -1.28
CA THR A 60 -2.81 16.56 -0.36
C THR A 60 -3.07 17.89 -1.06
N ASP A 61 -2.43 18.15 -2.18
CA ASP A 61 -2.71 19.32 -3.03
C ASP A 61 -4.07 19.19 -3.72
N CYS A 62 -4.52 17.95 -3.94
CA CYS A 62 -5.80 17.63 -4.57
C CYS A 62 -6.96 17.49 -3.57
N GLY A 63 -6.75 17.78 -2.29
CA GLY A 63 -7.79 17.75 -1.27
C GLY A 63 -8.04 16.38 -0.63
N ALA A 64 -7.14 15.41 -0.81
CA ALA A 64 -7.19 14.07 -0.21
C ALA A 64 -6.02 13.85 0.77
N PRO A 65 -6.21 13.17 1.91
CA PRO A 65 -5.12 12.81 2.80
C PRO A 65 -4.33 11.62 2.24
N LEU A 66 -3.08 11.53 2.70
CA LEU A 66 -2.21 10.38 2.51
C LEU A 66 -1.72 9.90 3.88
N ILE A 67 -1.91 8.63 4.18
CA ILE A 67 -1.27 7.95 5.32
C ILE A 67 -0.14 7.06 4.80
N ALA A 68 1.07 7.23 5.33
CA ALA A 68 2.23 6.43 4.95
C ALA A 68 2.86 5.79 6.18
N ALA A 69 3.21 4.52 6.08
CA ALA A 69 3.90 3.79 7.14
C ALA A 69 5.29 4.40 7.41
N CYS A 70 5.71 4.41 8.67
CA CYS A 70 7.08 4.80 9.02
C CYS A 70 8.01 3.57 9.09
N ALA A 71 7.56 2.50 9.74
CA ALA A 71 8.31 1.25 9.82
C ALA A 71 8.27 0.47 8.49
N PRO A 72 9.35 -0.23 8.14
CA PRO A 72 9.43 -1.02 6.92
C PRO A 72 8.56 -2.27 7.02
N ARG A 73 8.05 -2.75 5.88
CA ARG A 73 7.23 -3.98 5.88
C ARG A 73 7.98 -5.20 6.41
N ALA A 74 9.31 -5.26 6.22
CA ALA A 74 10.17 -6.29 6.80
C ALA A 74 10.09 -6.39 8.33
N TYR A 75 9.77 -5.28 9.00
CA TYR A 75 9.57 -5.23 10.45
C TYR A 75 8.15 -5.63 10.85
N ILE A 76 7.14 -5.09 10.16
CA ILE A 76 5.72 -5.41 10.32
C ILE A 76 4.94 -5.09 9.03
N ASP A 77 4.17 -6.06 8.52
CA ASP A 77 3.37 -5.89 7.31
C ASP A 77 1.97 -5.39 7.66
N LEU A 78 1.72 -4.10 7.38
CA LEU A 78 0.45 -3.42 7.61
C LEU A 78 -0.65 -3.79 6.58
N ASN A 79 -0.32 -4.60 5.58
CA ASN A 79 -1.28 -5.17 4.63
C ASN A 79 -1.47 -6.68 4.87
N ARG A 80 -1.32 -7.11 6.13
CA ARG A 80 -1.67 -8.44 6.67
C ARG A 80 -2.48 -8.29 7.96
N ALA A 81 -3.28 -9.30 8.27
CA ALA A 81 -4.07 -9.28 9.51
C ALA A 81 -3.17 -9.49 10.73
N ALA A 82 -3.50 -8.85 11.85
CA ALA A 82 -2.68 -8.94 13.08
C ALA A 82 -2.49 -10.36 13.62
N ASP A 83 -3.40 -11.28 13.30
CA ASP A 83 -3.36 -12.70 13.70
C ASP A 83 -2.69 -13.61 12.65
N GLU A 84 -2.27 -13.08 11.50
CA GLU A 84 -1.49 -13.80 10.48
C GLU A 84 0.00 -13.93 10.87
N MET A 85 0.24 -14.43 12.08
CA MET A 85 1.57 -14.72 12.61
C MET A 85 2.11 -16.05 12.09
N ASP A 86 3.38 -16.07 11.68
CA ASP A 86 4.10 -17.28 11.26
C ASP A 86 4.78 -17.93 12.47
N ALA A 87 4.32 -19.13 12.86
CA ALA A 87 4.91 -19.91 13.96
C ALA A 87 6.38 -20.32 13.72
N SER A 88 6.89 -20.16 12.49
CA SER A 88 8.29 -20.40 12.13
C SER A 88 9.21 -19.24 12.55
N VAL A 89 8.66 -18.05 12.81
CA VAL A 89 9.43 -16.86 13.23
C VAL A 89 8.98 -16.30 14.58
N VAL A 90 7.79 -16.64 15.06
CA VAL A 90 7.28 -16.22 16.37
C VAL A 90 7.07 -17.43 17.27
N GLU A 91 7.63 -17.41 18.48
CA GLU A 91 7.40 -18.44 19.49
C GLU A 91 5.98 -18.37 20.07
N GLY A 92 5.44 -19.50 20.55
CA GLY A 92 4.17 -19.50 21.28
C GLY A 92 2.90 -19.27 20.45
N VAL A 93 2.99 -19.14 19.11
CA VAL A 93 1.81 -19.05 18.24
C VAL A 93 1.03 -20.36 18.27
N ALA A 94 -0.09 -20.37 19.01
CA ALA A 94 -0.88 -21.57 19.25
C ALA A 94 -1.57 -22.12 17.99
N ARG A 95 -1.95 -21.24 17.05
CA ARG A 95 -2.56 -21.59 15.76
C ARG A 95 -2.08 -20.64 14.68
N SER A 96 -1.15 -21.10 13.85
CA SER A 96 -0.82 -20.38 12.61
C SER A 96 -2.00 -20.53 11.64
N PRO A 97 -2.62 -19.45 11.14
CA PRO A 97 -3.64 -19.58 10.11
C PRO A 97 -3.05 -20.31 8.90
N HIS A 98 -3.81 -21.27 8.35
CA HIS A 98 -3.46 -21.98 7.12
C HIS A 98 -3.69 -21.05 5.92
N ASN A 99 -2.84 -20.02 5.80
CA ASN A 99 -2.79 -19.11 4.67
C ASN A 99 -1.51 -19.37 3.86
N PRO A 100 -1.59 -19.64 2.54
CA PRO A 100 -0.41 -19.82 1.67
C PRO A 100 0.63 -18.70 1.78
N ARG A 101 0.21 -17.46 2.06
CA ARG A 101 1.12 -16.32 2.26
C ARG A 101 1.94 -16.47 3.55
N VAL A 102 1.30 -16.82 4.66
CA VAL A 102 1.99 -17.08 5.94
C VAL A 102 2.94 -18.26 5.79
N ALA A 103 2.52 -19.34 5.14
CA ALA A 103 3.38 -20.50 4.85
C ALA A 103 4.62 -20.12 4.01
N SER A 104 4.49 -19.14 3.13
CA SER A 104 5.59 -18.59 2.32
C SER A 104 6.43 -17.55 3.05
N GLY A 105 6.20 -17.32 4.35
CA GLY A 105 6.94 -16.36 5.17
C GLY A 105 6.48 -14.90 5.03
N LEU A 106 5.28 -14.66 4.49
CA LEU A 106 4.70 -13.33 4.24
C LEU A 106 3.49 -13.06 5.14
N GLY A 107 3.62 -13.37 6.44
CA GLY A 107 2.66 -13.01 7.48
C GLY A 107 2.86 -11.58 8.01
N VAL A 108 2.14 -11.20 9.07
CA VAL A 108 2.20 -9.86 9.67
C VAL A 108 3.57 -9.51 10.23
N ILE A 109 4.31 -10.51 10.71
CA ILE A 109 5.75 -10.43 10.92
C ILE A 109 6.39 -11.24 9.79
N PRO A 110 6.90 -10.61 8.72
CA PRO A 110 7.47 -11.35 7.61
C PRO A 110 8.71 -12.11 8.05
N ARG A 111 8.84 -13.36 7.62
CA ARG A 111 10.04 -14.18 7.83
C ARG A 111 11.08 -13.93 6.73
N VAL A 112 10.65 -13.48 5.56
CA VAL A 112 11.47 -13.29 4.37
C VAL A 112 11.22 -11.94 3.69
N VAL A 113 12.24 -11.41 3.00
CA VAL A 113 12.11 -10.30 2.04
C VAL A 113 12.01 -10.83 0.60
N SER A 114 12.13 -9.94 -0.40
CA SER A 114 12.13 -10.32 -1.82
C SER A 114 13.20 -11.38 -2.12
N GLY A 115 12.87 -12.32 -3.01
CA GLY A 115 13.69 -13.48 -3.33
C GLY A 115 13.70 -14.58 -2.25
N GLY A 116 12.82 -14.51 -1.24
CA GLY A 116 12.72 -15.53 -0.19
C GLY A 116 13.87 -15.51 0.82
N ARG A 117 14.64 -14.41 0.87
CA ARG A 117 15.78 -14.26 1.79
C ARG A 117 15.27 -14.08 3.21
N ALA A 118 15.72 -14.96 4.12
CA ALA A 118 15.31 -14.94 5.52
C ALA A 118 15.76 -13.65 6.22
N ILE A 119 14.95 -13.15 7.15
CA ILE A 119 15.26 -11.94 7.93
C ILE A 119 15.97 -12.31 9.25
N TYR A 120 15.63 -13.44 9.86
CA TYR A 120 16.04 -13.80 11.22
C TYR A 120 16.83 -15.11 11.28
N HIS A 121 17.72 -15.25 12.26
CA HIS A 121 18.43 -16.51 12.57
C HIS A 121 17.56 -17.55 13.28
N GLY A 122 16.47 -17.11 13.91
CA GLY A 122 15.61 -17.94 14.74
C GLY A 122 14.26 -17.28 14.98
N LYS A 123 13.58 -17.69 16.04
CA LYS A 123 12.28 -17.14 16.42
C LYS A 123 12.43 -15.98 17.40
N MET A 124 11.50 -15.03 17.35
CA MET A 124 11.33 -14.00 18.37
C MET A 124 10.27 -14.41 19.40
N PRO A 125 10.37 -13.91 20.64
CA PRO A 125 9.31 -14.08 21.63
C PRO A 125 7.97 -13.50 21.14
N LEU A 126 6.86 -14.12 21.53
CA LEU A 126 5.51 -13.62 21.21
C LEU A 126 5.30 -12.17 21.65
N GLU A 127 5.80 -11.83 22.84
CA GLU A 127 5.69 -10.48 23.41
C GLU A 127 6.31 -9.41 22.52
N GLU A 128 7.42 -9.72 21.84
CA GLU A 128 8.06 -8.81 20.89
C GLU A 128 7.14 -8.57 19.68
N ALA A 129 6.62 -9.63 19.07
CA ALA A 129 5.71 -9.55 17.93
C ALA A 129 4.42 -8.77 18.28
N GLU A 130 3.83 -9.04 19.44
CA GLU A 130 2.68 -8.28 19.94
C GLU A 130 3.04 -6.82 20.23
N GLY A 131 4.26 -6.56 20.71
CA GLY A 131 4.80 -5.22 20.88
C GLY A 131 4.80 -4.43 19.57
N ARG A 132 5.24 -5.04 18.46
CA ARG A 132 5.18 -4.42 17.13
C ARG A 132 3.75 -4.15 16.70
N ILE A 133 2.84 -5.10 16.93
CA ILE A 133 1.41 -4.92 16.62
C ILE A 133 0.82 -3.74 17.39
N ARG A 134 1.09 -3.64 18.70
CA ARG A 134 0.58 -2.55 19.54
C ARG A 134 1.13 -1.17 19.15
N SER A 135 2.41 -1.09 18.82
CA SER A 135 3.09 0.18 18.53
C SER A 135 2.92 0.66 17.09
N HIS A 136 2.76 -0.25 16.13
CA HIS A 136 2.75 0.09 14.70
C HIS A 136 1.43 -0.27 14.00
N TRP A 137 1.02 -1.53 14.09
CA TRP A 137 -0.16 -2.02 13.37
C TRP A 137 -1.46 -1.39 13.89
N GLN A 138 -1.68 -1.41 15.20
CA GLN A 138 -2.91 -0.90 15.81
C GLN A 138 -3.09 0.61 15.54
N PRO A 139 -2.08 1.49 15.76
CA PRO A 139 -2.23 2.91 15.47
C PRO A 139 -2.45 3.21 13.99
N TYR A 140 -1.74 2.52 13.08
CA TYR A 140 -1.94 2.66 11.64
C TYR A 140 -3.37 2.32 11.23
N HIS A 141 -3.87 1.15 11.65
CA HIS A 141 -5.21 0.69 11.28
C HIS A 141 -6.34 1.46 11.98
N ALA A 142 -6.10 1.99 13.18
CA ALA A 142 -7.02 2.91 13.84
C ALA A 142 -7.14 4.23 13.05
N ALA A 143 -6.02 4.82 12.64
CA ALA A 143 -6.02 6.04 11.84
C ALA A 143 -6.64 5.81 10.45
N LEU A 144 -6.30 4.72 9.76
CA LEU A 144 -6.89 4.38 8.47
C LEU A 144 -8.40 4.18 8.57
N ARG A 145 -8.87 3.49 9.61
CA ARG A 145 -10.30 3.33 9.88
C ARG A 145 -10.99 4.67 10.07
N GLN A 146 -10.45 5.53 10.93
CA GLN A 146 -11.00 6.86 11.18
C GLN A 146 -11.10 7.67 9.87
N LEU A 147 -10.04 7.67 9.04
CA LEU A 147 -10.07 8.36 7.75
C LEU A 147 -11.19 7.85 6.83
N THR A 148 -11.39 6.53 6.77
CA THR A 148 -12.47 5.93 5.96
C THR A 148 -13.86 6.26 6.50
N GLU A 149 -14.04 6.24 7.82
CA GLU A 149 -15.31 6.57 8.47
C GLU A 149 -15.66 8.06 8.34
N ASP A 150 -14.67 8.94 8.51
CA ASP A 150 -14.81 10.39 8.32
C ASP A 150 -15.19 10.72 6.88
N SER A 151 -14.52 10.08 5.91
CA SER A 151 -14.80 10.31 4.49
C SER A 151 -16.21 9.84 4.13
N HIS A 152 -16.61 8.66 4.59
CA HIS A 152 -17.98 8.19 4.41
C HIS A 152 -19.01 9.13 5.06
N THR A 153 -18.74 9.62 6.27
CA THR A 153 -19.63 10.54 6.99
C THR A 153 -19.79 11.87 6.27
N GLN A 154 -18.70 12.42 5.73
CA GLN A 154 -18.70 13.73 5.09
C GLN A 154 -19.24 13.70 3.65
N PHE A 155 -18.98 12.63 2.90
CA PHE A 155 -19.23 12.57 1.45
C PHE A 155 -20.26 11.52 1.03
N GLY A 156 -20.78 10.72 1.98
CA GLY A 156 -21.69 9.60 1.71
C GLY A 156 -20.99 8.37 1.11
N GLN A 157 -19.68 8.41 0.93
CA GLN A 157 -18.84 7.30 0.48
C GLN A 157 -17.38 7.51 0.91
N SER A 158 -16.59 6.45 0.91
CA SER A 158 -15.14 6.49 1.13
C SER A 158 -14.45 5.73 -0.01
N VAL A 159 -13.41 6.31 -0.61
CA VAL A 159 -12.63 5.67 -1.66
C VAL A 159 -11.17 5.61 -1.23
N LEU A 160 -10.72 4.44 -0.78
CA LEU A 160 -9.34 4.21 -0.37
C LEU A 160 -8.52 3.67 -1.55
N ILE A 161 -7.47 4.40 -1.91
CA ILE A 161 -6.47 3.97 -2.88
C ILE A 161 -5.28 3.41 -2.10
N ASP A 162 -5.14 2.08 -2.09
CA ASP A 162 -4.08 1.38 -1.38
C ASP A 162 -2.85 1.24 -2.29
N CYS A 163 -1.88 2.12 -2.08
CA CYS A 163 -0.78 2.40 -3.01
C CYS A 163 0.44 1.53 -2.70
N HIS A 164 0.86 0.79 -3.71
CA HIS A 164 1.95 -0.17 -3.67
C HIS A 164 2.82 -0.10 -4.92
N SER A 165 3.94 -0.81 -4.88
CA SER A 165 4.72 -1.10 -6.07
C SER A 165 5.22 -2.54 -6.08
N MET A 166 5.31 -3.09 -7.28
CA MET A 166 5.67 -4.48 -7.52
C MET A 166 7.05 -4.57 -8.20
N PRO A 167 7.87 -5.58 -7.87
CA PRO A 167 9.08 -5.87 -8.64
C PRO A 167 8.74 -6.15 -10.11
N HIS A 168 9.58 -5.69 -11.04
CA HIS A 168 9.37 -5.90 -12.47
C HIS A 168 9.21 -7.39 -12.82
N GLU A 169 10.00 -8.26 -12.20
CA GLU A 169 9.95 -9.72 -12.39
C GLU A 169 8.57 -10.33 -12.05
N ALA A 170 7.81 -9.72 -11.13
CA ALA A 170 6.51 -10.24 -10.70
C ALA A 170 5.47 -10.25 -11.83
N ILE A 171 5.64 -9.36 -12.82
CA ILE A 171 4.77 -9.27 -14.00
C ILE A 171 5.38 -9.89 -15.26
N GLU A 172 6.66 -10.28 -15.24
CA GLU A 172 7.31 -10.93 -16.39
C GLU A 172 6.63 -12.25 -16.78
N SER A 173 6.31 -13.09 -15.78
CA SER A 173 5.59 -14.35 -15.99
C SER A 173 4.15 -14.18 -16.51
N HIS A 174 3.62 -12.96 -16.45
CA HIS A 174 2.27 -12.62 -16.91
C HIS A 174 2.27 -12.01 -18.32
N ALA A 175 3.44 -11.82 -18.93
CA ALA A 175 3.57 -11.49 -20.33
C ALA A 175 3.17 -12.69 -21.19
N ARG A 176 1.96 -12.66 -21.77
CA ARG A 176 1.55 -13.64 -22.78
C ARG A 176 2.01 -13.17 -24.17
N PRO A 177 2.35 -14.09 -25.10
CA PRO A 177 2.60 -13.72 -26.49
C PRO A 177 1.43 -12.88 -27.03
N GLY A 178 1.71 -11.67 -27.50
CA GLY A 178 0.71 -10.73 -28.03
C GLY A 178 0.06 -9.78 -27.03
N PHE A 179 0.38 -9.86 -25.73
CA PHE A 179 -0.08 -8.90 -24.71
C PHE A 179 1.10 -8.17 -24.07
N SER A 180 1.05 -6.84 -24.11
CA SER A 180 2.02 -5.98 -23.43
C SER A 180 1.87 -6.10 -21.92
N ARG A 181 3.01 -6.19 -21.21
CA ARG A 181 3.08 -6.23 -19.75
C ARG A 181 2.36 -5.03 -19.11
N PRO A 182 1.54 -5.22 -18.06
CA PRO A 182 0.93 -4.10 -17.36
C PRO A 182 2.01 -3.31 -16.62
N GLU A 183 1.90 -1.99 -16.65
CA GLU A 183 2.68 -1.05 -15.84
C GLU A 183 2.01 -0.79 -14.50
N VAL A 184 0.68 -0.96 -14.47
CA VAL A 184 -0.14 -0.81 -13.26
C VAL A 184 -1.09 -1.99 -13.16
N VAL A 185 -1.18 -2.59 -11.98
CA VAL A 185 -2.21 -3.59 -11.65
C VAL A 185 -3.15 -2.99 -10.63
N LEU A 186 -4.44 -3.02 -10.92
CA LEU A 186 -5.49 -2.55 -10.03
C LEU A 186 -6.23 -3.74 -9.41
N GLY A 187 -6.27 -3.82 -8.08
CA GLY A 187 -6.91 -4.90 -7.33
C GLY A 187 -8.10 -4.43 -6.52
N ASP A 188 -9.30 -4.95 -6.81
CA ASP A 188 -10.54 -4.66 -6.08
C ASP A 188 -11.20 -5.94 -5.54
N ARG A 189 -10.42 -7.01 -5.45
CA ARG A 189 -10.83 -8.37 -5.09
C ARG A 189 -11.98 -8.87 -5.96
N PHE A 190 -11.85 -8.68 -7.27
CA PHE A 190 -12.86 -9.06 -8.27
C PHE A 190 -14.23 -8.42 -7.99
N GLY A 191 -14.22 -7.14 -7.61
CA GLY A 191 -15.40 -6.36 -7.26
C GLY A 191 -15.91 -6.53 -5.82
N ALA A 192 -15.24 -7.33 -4.99
CA ALA A 192 -15.64 -7.48 -3.58
C ALA A 192 -15.26 -6.25 -2.74
N ALA A 193 -14.23 -5.49 -3.13
CA ALA A 193 -13.72 -4.35 -2.37
C ALA A 193 -14.15 -2.97 -2.91
N ALA A 194 -14.52 -2.86 -4.18
CA ALA A 194 -14.99 -1.60 -4.79
C ALA A 194 -16.16 -1.83 -5.74
N ALA A 195 -16.97 -0.79 -5.94
CA ALA A 195 -18.01 -0.82 -6.95
C ALA A 195 -17.39 -0.62 -8.34
N ARG A 196 -18.05 -1.17 -9.37
CA ARG A 196 -17.53 -1.19 -10.73
C ARG A 196 -17.21 0.21 -11.26
N ASP A 197 -18.08 1.18 -10.98
CA ASP A 197 -17.92 2.58 -11.40
C ASP A 197 -16.70 3.27 -10.76
N VAL A 198 -16.40 2.99 -9.49
CA VAL A 198 -15.18 3.48 -8.83
C VAL A 198 -13.95 2.86 -9.48
N MET A 199 -13.96 1.54 -9.69
CA MET A 199 -12.85 0.83 -10.34
C MET A 199 -12.62 1.32 -11.78
N ASP A 200 -13.69 1.54 -12.55
CA ASP A 200 -13.63 2.04 -13.93
C ASP A 200 -13.04 3.46 -13.98
N GLN A 201 -13.37 4.33 -13.03
CA GLN A 201 -12.81 5.69 -12.94
C GLN A 201 -11.32 5.69 -12.56
N VAL A 202 -10.92 4.85 -11.60
CA VAL A 202 -9.50 4.70 -11.22
C VAL A 202 -8.69 4.15 -12.41
N GLU A 203 -9.17 3.11 -13.08
CA GLU A 203 -8.52 2.59 -14.27
C GLU A 203 -8.41 3.63 -15.40
N ALA A 204 -9.48 4.40 -15.63
CA ALA A 204 -9.48 5.42 -16.67
C ALA A 204 -8.39 6.49 -16.41
N ALA A 205 -8.18 6.90 -15.16
CA ALA A 205 -7.15 7.87 -14.80
C ALA A 205 -5.74 7.38 -15.18
N PHE A 206 -5.38 6.14 -14.83
CA PHE A 206 -4.10 5.55 -15.22
C PHE A 206 -3.97 5.36 -16.74
N ARG A 207 -5.03 4.89 -17.42
CA ARG A 207 -5.00 4.69 -18.87
C ARG A 207 -4.88 6.00 -19.65
N ARG A 208 -5.55 7.07 -19.22
CA ARG A 208 -5.44 8.41 -19.84
C ARG A 208 -4.04 9.00 -19.70
N ALA A 209 -3.35 8.69 -18.61
CA ALA A 209 -1.94 9.00 -18.43
C ALA A 209 -0.99 8.16 -19.31
N GLY A 210 -1.54 7.25 -20.14
CA GLY A 210 -0.78 6.43 -21.09
C GLY A 210 -0.26 5.10 -20.53
N LEU A 211 -0.61 4.76 -19.28
CA LEU A 211 -0.11 3.55 -18.64
C LEU A 211 -0.93 2.31 -19.05
N ARG A 212 -0.23 1.19 -19.17
CA ARG A 212 -0.86 -0.12 -19.42
C ARG A 212 -1.39 -0.69 -18.12
N VAL A 213 -2.71 -0.85 -18.04
CA VAL A 213 -3.40 -1.28 -16.81
C VAL A 213 -3.98 -2.67 -16.96
N SER A 214 -3.79 -3.53 -15.94
CA SER A 214 -4.55 -4.77 -15.76
C SER A 214 -5.39 -4.72 -14.49
N ARG A 215 -6.40 -5.58 -14.40
CA ARG A 215 -7.21 -5.76 -13.18
C ARG A 215 -6.93 -7.10 -12.54
N ASN A 216 -6.81 -7.10 -11.23
CA ASN A 216 -6.81 -8.25 -10.31
C ASN A 216 -5.76 -9.34 -10.56
N THR A 217 -4.83 -9.17 -11.51
CA THR A 217 -3.82 -10.19 -11.85
C THR A 217 -2.47 -9.53 -12.11
N PRO A 218 -1.39 -9.96 -11.41
CA PRO A 218 -1.37 -11.00 -10.37
C PRO A 218 -1.89 -10.55 -8.99
N PHE A 219 -2.19 -9.26 -8.81
CA PHE A 219 -2.54 -8.68 -7.52
C PHE A 219 -4.02 -8.29 -7.47
N ALA A 220 -4.82 -9.08 -6.75
CA ALA A 220 -6.25 -8.85 -6.60
C ALA A 220 -6.63 -7.95 -5.42
N GLY A 221 -5.68 -7.58 -4.55
CA GLY A 221 -5.98 -6.88 -3.30
C GLY A 221 -5.77 -7.76 -2.06
N ALA A 222 -5.09 -7.22 -1.05
CA ALA A 222 -4.71 -7.92 0.17
C ALA A 222 -5.63 -7.58 1.37
N TYR A 223 -5.07 -7.45 2.56
CA TYR A 223 -5.79 -7.29 3.83
C TYR A 223 -6.59 -5.98 3.88
N ILE A 224 -5.99 -4.88 3.45
CA ILE A 224 -6.63 -3.56 3.46
C ILE A 224 -7.85 -3.57 2.54
N ALA A 225 -7.70 -4.03 1.30
CA ALA A 225 -8.82 -4.21 0.37
C ALA A 225 -9.93 -5.10 0.93
N GLN A 226 -9.56 -6.21 1.58
CA GLN A 226 -10.52 -7.15 2.19
C GLN A 226 -11.28 -6.54 3.39
N THR A 227 -10.59 -5.74 4.20
CA THR A 227 -11.10 -5.31 5.51
C THR A 227 -11.94 -4.05 5.41
N TYR A 228 -11.47 -3.11 4.58
CA TYR A 228 -12.06 -1.78 4.42
C TYR A 228 -13.00 -1.70 3.21
N GLY A 229 -12.89 -2.61 2.24
CA GLY A 229 -13.77 -2.66 1.07
C GLY A 229 -15.14 -3.26 1.39
N ARG A 230 -16.20 -2.45 1.27
CA ARG A 230 -17.62 -2.85 1.47
C ARG A 230 -18.49 -2.02 0.52
N PRO A 231 -18.45 -2.28 -0.80
CA PRO A 231 -19.03 -1.38 -1.80
C PRO A 231 -20.55 -1.21 -1.65
N SER A 232 -21.27 -2.22 -1.15
CA SER A 232 -22.70 -2.12 -0.84
C SER A 232 -23.04 -1.13 0.28
N ARG A 233 -22.03 -0.67 1.03
CA ARG A 233 -22.12 0.35 2.08
C ARG A 233 -21.34 1.61 1.74
N GLY A 234 -20.97 1.83 0.48
CA GLY A 234 -20.24 3.04 0.06
C GLY A 234 -18.78 3.10 0.52
N PHE A 235 -18.19 1.98 0.96
CA PHE A 235 -16.75 1.90 1.23
C PHE A 235 -16.06 1.15 0.09
N HIS A 236 -15.20 1.83 -0.63
CA HIS A 236 -14.49 1.31 -1.79
C HIS A 236 -13.00 1.27 -1.50
N VAL A 237 -12.34 0.19 -1.89
CA VAL A 237 -10.88 0.08 -1.85
C VAL A 237 -10.37 -0.43 -3.19
N VAL A 238 -9.41 0.28 -3.77
CA VAL A 238 -8.68 -0.14 -4.96
C VAL A 238 -7.20 -0.19 -4.60
N GLN A 239 -6.61 -1.39 -4.64
CA GLN A 239 -5.18 -1.57 -4.53
C GLN A 239 -4.53 -1.18 -5.86
N VAL A 240 -3.45 -0.42 -5.81
CA VAL A 240 -2.66 0.01 -6.97
C VAL A 240 -1.26 -0.55 -6.82
N GLU A 241 -0.80 -1.34 -7.79
CA GLU A 241 0.57 -1.83 -7.87
C GLU A 241 1.26 -1.19 -9.08
N ILE A 242 2.27 -0.37 -8.83
CA ILE A 242 3.09 0.25 -9.89
C ILE A 242 4.35 -0.58 -10.15
N ASP A 243 4.67 -0.85 -11.41
CA ASP A 243 5.96 -1.44 -11.80
C ASP A 243 7.12 -0.52 -11.40
N ARG A 244 8.03 -1.03 -10.55
CA ARG A 244 9.18 -0.28 -10.04
C ARG A 244 10.14 0.19 -11.12
N ALA A 245 10.22 -0.54 -12.24
CA ALA A 245 11.07 -0.16 -13.37
C ALA A 245 10.72 1.22 -13.97
N LEU A 246 9.52 1.75 -13.69
CA LEU A 246 9.08 3.05 -14.17
C LEU A 246 9.70 4.24 -13.41
N TYR A 247 10.21 4.03 -12.21
CA TYR A 247 10.60 5.13 -11.33
C TYR A 247 11.85 4.89 -10.48
N MET A 248 12.36 3.66 -10.41
CA MET A 248 13.55 3.36 -9.60
C MET A 248 14.47 2.32 -10.23
N ASP A 249 15.73 2.37 -9.85
CA ASP A 249 16.64 1.23 -9.96
C ASP A 249 16.34 0.27 -8.81
N GLU A 250 15.70 -0.87 -9.13
CA GLU A 250 15.31 -1.87 -8.14
C GLU A 250 16.48 -2.50 -7.39
N ALA A 251 17.62 -2.66 -8.08
CA ALA A 251 18.79 -3.32 -7.50
C ALA A 251 19.49 -2.41 -6.50
N ARG A 252 19.51 -1.10 -6.74
CA ARG A 252 20.12 -0.08 -5.86
C ARG A 252 19.15 0.52 -4.85
N ILE A 253 17.85 0.41 -5.10
CA ILE A 253 16.78 1.03 -4.32
C ILE A 253 16.96 2.56 -4.28
N GLU A 254 17.17 3.10 -5.49
CA GLU A 254 17.40 4.52 -5.75
C GLU A 254 16.42 5.02 -6.82
N PRO A 255 15.96 6.27 -6.74
CA PRO A 255 15.15 6.86 -7.81
C PRO A 255 15.89 6.81 -9.16
N SER A 256 15.18 6.46 -10.23
CA SER A 256 15.75 6.50 -11.58
C SER A 256 15.85 7.94 -12.07
N ALA A 257 16.52 8.13 -13.22
CA ALA A 257 16.55 9.44 -13.88
C ALA A 257 15.14 9.95 -14.27
N ASP A 258 14.17 9.04 -14.43
CA ASP A 258 12.80 9.34 -14.82
C ASP A 258 11.86 9.55 -13.63
N PHE A 259 12.34 9.40 -12.38
CA PHE A 259 11.51 9.46 -11.18
C PHE A 259 10.65 10.73 -11.10
N GLU A 260 11.22 11.91 -11.35
CA GLU A 260 10.47 13.16 -11.27
C GLU A 260 9.43 13.30 -12.38
N ALA A 261 9.74 12.82 -13.59
CA ALA A 261 8.78 12.80 -14.69
C ALA A 261 7.62 11.84 -14.37
N PHE A 262 7.93 10.66 -13.85
CA PHE A 262 6.92 9.67 -13.45
C PHE A 262 6.08 10.16 -12.26
N ARG A 263 6.70 10.82 -11.27
CA ARG A 263 5.99 11.48 -10.16
C ARG A 263 5.02 12.54 -10.67
N GLY A 264 5.43 13.34 -11.66
CA GLY A 264 4.54 14.30 -12.34
C GLY A 264 3.37 13.63 -13.04
N LEU A 265 3.60 12.51 -13.71
CA LEU A 265 2.54 11.69 -14.33
C LEU A 265 1.55 11.17 -13.28
N ILE A 266 2.04 10.60 -12.18
CA ILE A 266 1.19 10.12 -11.08
C ILE A 266 0.44 11.27 -10.42
N ALA A 267 1.01 12.47 -10.32
CA ALA A 267 0.27 13.63 -9.83
C ALA A 267 -0.96 13.97 -10.70
N GLY A 268 -0.85 13.82 -12.02
CA GLY A 268 -2.00 13.93 -12.93
C GLY A 268 -3.06 12.85 -12.68
N VAL A 269 -2.63 11.60 -12.50
CA VAL A 269 -3.52 10.47 -12.15
C VAL A 269 -4.25 10.74 -10.83
N VAL A 270 -3.54 11.20 -9.80
CA VAL A 270 -4.10 11.57 -8.50
C VAL A 270 -5.13 12.69 -8.64
N ALA A 271 -4.84 13.71 -9.45
CA ALA A 271 -5.78 14.81 -9.71
C ALA A 271 -7.08 14.33 -10.37
N GLU A 272 -7.02 13.33 -11.26
CA GLU A 272 -8.18 12.69 -11.86
C GLU A 272 -8.96 11.82 -10.86
N ILE A 273 -8.27 10.94 -10.12
CA ILE A 273 -8.91 10.05 -9.12
C ILE A 273 -9.63 10.86 -8.03
N THR A 274 -9.04 11.97 -7.58
CA THR A 274 -9.65 12.82 -6.55
C THR A 274 -10.91 13.56 -7.02
N GLN A 275 -11.28 13.48 -8.30
CA GLN A 275 -12.58 13.95 -8.77
C GLN A 275 -13.74 13.02 -8.37
N ILE A 276 -13.46 11.76 -8.03
CA ILE A 276 -14.48 10.80 -7.57
C ILE A 276 -15.16 11.37 -6.31
N GLY A 277 -16.46 11.63 -6.39
CA GLY A 277 -17.25 12.16 -5.28
C GLY A 277 -16.84 13.55 -4.78
N ARG A 278 -16.05 14.32 -5.55
CA ARG A 278 -15.59 15.65 -5.15
C ARG A 278 -16.76 16.62 -5.01
N ILE A 279 -16.80 17.37 -3.91
CA ILE A 279 -17.78 18.44 -3.72
C ILE A 279 -17.28 19.67 -4.47
N ARG A 280 -18.03 20.12 -5.49
CA ARG A 280 -17.81 21.44 -6.08
C ARG A 280 -18.46 22.47 -5.18
N LEU A 281 -17.64 23.28 -4.50
CA LEU A 281 -18.15 24.51 -3.90
C LEU A 281 -18.61 25.42 -5.06
N PRO A 282 -19.77 26.10 -4.96
CA PRO A 282 -20.09 27.17 -5.87
C PRO A 282 -18.93 28.17 -5.86
N LEU A 283 -18.43 28.56 -7.04
CA LEU A 283 -17.56 29.73 -7.14
C LEU A 283 -18.32 30.87 -6.47
N ALA A 284 -17.82 31.36 -5.33
CA ALA A 284 -18.29 32.63 -4.80
C ALA A 284 -18.03 33.63 -5.92
N ALA A 285 -19.11 34.15 -6.51
CA ALA A 285 -19.04 35.24 -7.44
C ALA A 285 -18.41 36.42 -6.68
N GLU A 286 -17.18 36.78 -7.05
CA GLU A 286 -16.66 38.14 -6.83
C GLU A 286 -17.15 39.05 -7.94
#